data_AF-A0A811L048-F1
#
_entry.id   AF-A0A811L048-F1
#
_cell.length_a   1.000
_cell.length_b   1.000
_cell.length_c   1.000
_cell.angle_alpha   90.00
_cell.angle_beta   90.00
_cell.angle_gamma   90.00
#
_symmetry.space_group_name_H-M   'P 1'
#
loop_
_entity.id
_entity.type
_entity.pdbx_description
1 polymer ?
#
loop_
_entity_poly.entity_id
_entity_poly.type
_entity_poly.pdbx_seq_one_letter_code
_entity_poly.pdbx_strand_id
1 'polypeptide(L)'
;MAQYDYYPRYGLENYSFVLPMEKKFDSVASTLWMQENWHHSIALSTFYIISLYAGQKIMESRKPFYLEGPLFYWNMFLAVFSLSGVVRMTPEMFWSVGSNSFEYSICTASFAQGVTGFWTEMFAMSKVFEFVDTWFIVLRKKPLIFLHWYHHVTVLVYTWHAYKDHTASGRWFIWMNYGVHALMYSYYALRAAQFRVPRLIAMTVTVLQIAQMVMGVYIGYRVFNIKSAGQSCQQTNENLYFSFLIYFSYFCLFCHFFYKAYLRPNNRYAKKVGQNGDVKQGNGALNKEHGEDKANNGVLKAQNGTKKFQNGTTKLQNGSITQNGTKGLNTILNDQHEPLGQNGIHQNGTIKNQKPNRRRVAKIE
;
A
#
# COMPACT_ATOMS: atom_id res chain seq x y z
N MET A 1 -25.06 22.85 -11.43
CA MET A 1 -26.14 22.03 -12.02
C MET A 1 -25.56 21.36 -13.25
N ALA A 2 -25.90 20.08 -13.44
CA ALA A 2 -25.57 19.37 -14.65
C ALA A 2 -26.31 20.00 -15.85
N GLN A 3 -25.61 20.18 -16.95
CA GLN A 3 -26.24 20.44 -18.25
C GLN A 3 -26.31 19.13 -19.02
N TYR A 4 -27.34 19.01 -19.87
CA TYR A 4 -27.61 17.82 -20.67
C TYR A 4 -27.13 17.95 -22.11
N ASP A 5 -26.88 19.18 -22.57
CA ASP A 5 -26.33 19.45 -23.88
C ASP A 5 -25.14 20.41 -23.82
N TYR A 6 -24.08 20.12 -24.58
CA TYR A 6 -22.84 20.91 -24.61
C TYR A 6 -22.43 21.15 -26.06
N TYR A 7 -22.12 22.40 -26.37
CA TYR A 7 -21.49 22.78 -27.64
C TYR A 7 -20.33 23.76 -27.38
N PRO A 8 -19.17 23.58 -28.02
CA PRO A 8 -18.79 22.45 -28.88
C PRO A 8 -18.68 21.11 -28.10
N ARG A 9 -18.65 19.96 -28.78
CA ARG A 9 -18.45 18.64 -28.14
C ARG A 9 -17.61 17.71 -29.02
N TYR A 10 -16.95 16.75 -28.37
CA TYR A 10 -16.25 15.66 -29.05
C TYR A 10 -17.23 14.50 -29.31
N GLY A 11 -17.90 14.55 -30.47
CA GLY A 11 -18.91 13.57 -30.84
C GLY A 11 -18.35 12.18 -31.18
N LEU A 12 -19.25 11.21 -31.31
CA LEU A 12 -18.95 9.80 -31.58
C LEU A 12 -18.17 9.60 -32.88
N GLU A 13 -18.41 10.46 -33.87
CA GLU A 13 -17.77 10.50 -35.18
C GLU A 13 -16.25 10.76 -35.12
N ASN A 14 -15.77 11.38 -34.02
CA ASN A 14 -14.35 11.68 -33.85
C ASN A 14 -13.56 10.51 -33.23
N TYR A 15 -14.23 9.40 -32.90
CA TYR A 15 -13.57 8.19 -32.43
C TYR A 15 -13.35 7.20 -33.57
N SER A 16 -12.15 6.63 -33.66
CA SER A 16 -11.82 5.62 -34.68
C SER A 16 -12.72 4.38 -34.61
N PHE A 17 -13.18 4.03 -33.39
CA PHE A 17 -14.21 3.03 -33.17
C PHE A 17 -14.97 3.34 -31.87
N VAL A 18 -16.23 2.91 -31.81
CA VAL A 18 -17.13 3.07 -30.67
C VAL A 18 -17.72 1.72 -30.31
N LEU A 19 -17.61 1.32 -29.04
CA LEU A 19 -18.15 0.06 -28.56
C LEU A 19 -19.69 0.13 -28.48
N PRO A 20 -20.41 -1.00 -28.64
CA PRO A 20 -21.87 -1.01 -28.57
C PRO A 20 -22.43 -0.45 -27.26
N MET A 21 -21.74 -0.70 -26.13
CA MET A 21 -22.10 -0.16 -24.81
C MET A 21 -21.94 1.35 -24.73
N GLU A 22 -20.88 1.90 -25.31
CA GLU A 22 -20.63 3.35 -25.34
C GLU A 22 -21.64 4.07 -26.25
N LYS A 23 -22.04 3.44 -27.36
CA LYS A 23 -23.05 3.99 -28.28
C LYS A 23 -24.45 4.02 -27.67
N LYS A 24 -24.77 3.04 -26.82
CA LYS A 24 -26.07 2.92 -26.12
C LYS A 24 -26.12 3.71 -24.82
N PHE A 25 -25.02 4.34 -24.41
CA PHE A 25 -24.96 5.08 -23.16
C PHE A 25 -25.88 6.30 -23.23
N ASP A 26 -26.80 6.38 -22.27
CA ASP A 26 -27.68 7.52 -22.07
C ASP A 26 -27.13 8.38 -20.93
N SER A 27 -26.45 9.47 -21.30
CA SER A 27 -25.88 10.41 -20.34
C SER A 27 -26.95 11.07 -19.48
N VAL A 28 -28.16 11.32 -20.02
CA VAL A 28 -29.23 11.99 -19.28
C VAL A 28 -29.77 11.06 -18.21
N ALA A 29 -30.11 9.82 -18.58
CA ALA A 29 -30.60 8.82 -17.64
C ALA A 29 -29.57 8.53 -16.53
N SER A 30 -28.29 8.39 -16.89
CA SER A 30 -27.20 8.20 -15.91
C SER A 30 -27.07 9.39 -14.95
N THR A 31 -27.18 10.62 -15.45
CA THR A 31 -27.12 11.83 -14.64
C THR A 31 -28.27 11.91 -13.65
N LEU A 32 -29.50 11.68 -14.12
CA LEU A 32 -30.71 11.70 -13.29
C LEU A 32 -30.63 10.65 -12.19
N TRP A 33 -30.23 9.42 -12.54
CA TRP A 33 -30.01 8.37 -11.56
C TRP A 33 -28.99 8.79 -10.51
N MET A 34 -27.85 9.37 -10.90
CA MET A 34 -26.86 9.85 -9.93
C MET A 34 -27.41 10.98 -9.05
N GLN A 35 -28.16 11.92 -9.60
CA GLN A 35 -28.75 13.03 -8.82
C GLN A 35 -29.71 12.55 -7.74
N GLU A 36 -30.44 11.47 -8.00
CA GLU A 36 -31.32 10.84 -7.01
C GLU A 36 -30.51 9.99 -6.01
N ASN A 37 -29.48 9.27 -6.48
CA ASN A 37 -28.84 8.19 -5.74
C ASN A 37 -27.47 8.54 -5.12
N TRP A 38 -26.92 9.74 -5.35
CA TRP A 38 -25.56 10.09 -4.91
C TRP A 38 -25.33 9.90 -3.40
N HIS A 39 -26.37 10.12 -2.59
CA HIS A 39 -26.33 10.02 -1.14
C HIS A 39 -26.06 8.58 -0.66
N HIS A 40 -26.32 7.56 -1.48
CA HIS A 40 -25.93 6.19 -1.19
C HIS A 40 -24.42 6.03 -1.04
N SER A 41 -23.59 6.91 -1.62
CA SER A 41 -22.14 6.94 -1.37
C SER A 41 -21.79 7.08 0.11
N ILE A 42 -22.57 7.86 0.87
CA ILE A 42 -22.37 8.08 2.32
C ILE A 42 -22.76 6.83 3.10
N ALA A 43 -23.90 6.23 2.75
CA ALA A 43 -24.35 4.98 3.36
C ALA A 43 -23.36 3.83 3.10
N LEU A 44 -22.91 3.67 1.85
CA LEU A 44 -21.89 2.70 1.46
C LEU A 44 -20.56 2.92 2.17
N SER A 45 -20.12 4.18 2.31
CA SER A 45 -18.91 4.53 3.05
C SER A 45 -19.02 4.19 4.54
N THR A 46 -20.18 4.45 5.14
CA THR A 46 -20.43 4.13 6.56
C THR A 46 -20.43 2.62 6.78
N PHE A 47 -21.16 1.89 5.92
CA PHE A 47 -21.16 0.43 5.92
C PHE A 47 -19.75 -0.13 5.73
N TYR A 48 -18.99 0.42 4.78
CA TYR A 48 -17.60 0.04 4.54
C TYR A 48 -16.75 0.18 5.80
N ILE A 49 -16.77 1.31 6.49
CA ILE A 49 -16.02 1.51 7.74
C ILE A 49 -16.41 0.49 8.81
N ILE A 50 -17.71 0.29 9.05
CA ILE A 50 -18.22 -0.70 10.02
C ILE A 50 -17.71 -2.11 9.65
N SER A 51 -17.79 -2.45 8.37
CA SER A 51 -17.40 -3.74 7.85
C SER A 51 -15.89 -4.00 7.99
N LEU A 52 -15.05 -2.95 7.90
CA LEU A 52 -13.61 -3.05 8.15
C LEU A 52 -13.30 -3.37 9.60
N TYR A 53 -13.92 -2.66 10.55
CA TYR A 53 -13.74 -2.93 11.97
C TYR A 53 -14.22 -4.34 12.35
N ALA A 54 -15.39 -4.74 11.84
CA ALA A 54 -15.91 -6.09 12.02
C ALA A 54 -14.96 -7.15 11.42
N GLY A 55 -14.49 -6.92 10.20
CA GLY A 55 -13.55 -7.79 9.51
C GLY A 55 -12.22 -7.95 10.25
N GLN A 56 -11.66 -6.85 10.79
CA GLN A 56 -10.44 -6.90 11.60
C GLN A 56 -10.65 -7.72 12.87
N LYS A 57 -11.74 -7.48 13.61
CA LYS A 57 -12.07 -8.22 14.84
C LYS A 57 -12.30 -9.71 14.60
N ILE A 58 -13.00 -10.07 13.52
CA ILE A 58 -13.20 -11.48 13.13
C ILE A 58 -11.86 -12.13 12.77
N MET A 59 -11.00 -11.40 12.07
CA MET A 59 -9.71 -11.92 11.65
C MET A 59 -8.76 -12.11 12.82
N GLU A 60 -8.88 -11.40 13.96
CA GLU A 60 -8.00 -11.59 15.13
C GLU A 60 -7.89 -13.06 15.54
N SER A 61 -9.02 -13.78 15.58
CA SER A 61 -9.09 -15.20 15.95
C SER A 61 -8.75 -16.18 14.82
N ARG A 62 -8.54 -15.71 13.58
CA ARG A 62 -8.30 -16.55 12.40
C ARG A 62 -6.87 -16.45 11.86
N LYS A 63 -6.42 -17.42 11.05
CA LYS A 63 -5.14 -17.33 10.33
C LYS A 63 -5.28 -16.42 9.09
N PRO A 64 -4.22 -15.74 8.64
CA PRO A 64 -4.28 -14.92 7.42
C PRO A 64 -4.55 -15.79 6.19
N PHE A 65 -5.42 -15.33 5.30
CA PHE A 65 -5.73 -16.04 4.06
C PHE A 65 -4.63 -15.88 3.01
N TYR A 66 -4.38 -16.93 2.24
CA TYR A 66 -3.50 -16.89 1.08
C TYR A 66 -4.31 -16.51 -0.17
N LEU A 67 -4.31 -15.22 -0.52
CA LEU A 67 -5.15 -14.65 -1.59
C LEU A 67 -4.32 -14.08 -2.74
N GLU A 68 -3.12 -14.60 -2.99
CA GLU A 68 -2.21 -14.01 -3.99
C GLU A 68 -2.73 -14.12 -5.42
N GLY A 69 -3.31 -15.27 -5.79
CA GLY A 69 -3.96 -15.46 -7.10
C GLY A 69 -5.16 -14.53 -7.32
N PRO A 70 -6.18 -14.55 -6.43
CA PRO A 70 -7.31 -13.62 -6.53
C PRO A 70 -6.89 -12.16 -6.54
N LEU A 71 -5.92 -11.77 -5.71
CA LEU A 71 -5.39 -10.41 -5.67
C LEU A 71 -4.70 -10.04 -6.99
N PHE A 72 -3.96 -10.96 -7.62
CA PHE A 72 -3.35 -10.73 -8.93
C PHE A 72 -4.40 -10.42 -9.99
N TYR A 73 -5.42 -11.28 -10.13
CA TYR A 73 -6.49 -11.08 -11.12
C TYR A 73 -7.30 -9.81 -10.86
N TRP A 74 -7.54 -9.50 -9.59
CA TRP A 74 -8.21 -8.27 -9.19
C TRP A 74 -7.42 -7.02 -9.60
N ASN A 75 -6.13 -6.96 -9.28
CA ASN A 75 -5.27 -5.85 -9.69
C ASN A 75 -5.13 -5.76 -11.22
N MET A 76 -5.05 -6.89 -11.92
CA MET A 76 -5.02 -6.92 -13.39
C MET A 76 -6.32 -6.37 -13.99
N PHE A 77 -7.47 -6.76 -13.45
CA PHE A 77 -8.76 -6.24 -13.85
C PHE A 77 -8.82 -4.71 -13.69
N LEU A 78 -8.45 -4.19 -12.52
CA LEU A 78 -8.44 -2.74 -12.27
C LEU A 78 -7.41 -1.99 -13.13
N ALA A 79 -6.27 -2.61 -13.43
CA ALA A 79 -5.27 -2.05 -14.33
C ALA A 79 -5.79 -1.92 -15.77
N VAL A 80 -6.40 -2.98 -16.32
CA VAL A 80 -6.99 -2.98 -17.67
C VAL A 80 -8.18 -2.01 -17.75
N PHE A 81 -9.04 -2.00 -16.72
CA PHE A 81 -10.14 -1.05 -16.62
C PHE A 81 -9.63 0.40 -16.67
N SER A 82 -8.62 0.72 -15.84
CA SER A 82 -8.07 2.07 -15.77
C SER A 82 -7.34 2.47 -17.05
N LEU A 83 -6.62 1.53 -17.67
CA LEU A 83 -5.96 1.74 -18.95
C LEU A 83 -6.98 2.01 -20.07
N SER A 84 -8.08 1.26 -20.09
CA SER A 84 -9.16 1.47 -21.05
C SER A 84 -9.79 2.85 -20.86
N GLY A 85 -10.06 3.24 -19.60
CA GLY A 85 -10.58 4.56 -19.26
C GLY A 85 -9.68 5.70 -19.76
N VAL A 86 -8.37 5.67 -19.46
CA VAL A 86 -7.46 6.73 -19.93
C VAL A 86 -7.38 6.75 -21.45
N VAL A 87 -7.30 5.60 -22.13
CA VAL A 87 -7.24 5.53 -23.60
C VAL A 87 -8.50 6.13 -24.24
N ARG A 88 -9.68 5.88 -23.68
CA ARG A 88 -10.96 6.37 -24.23
C ARG A 88 -11.24 7.85 -23.88
N MET A 89 -10.75 8.32 -22.75
CA MET A 89 -10.83 9.74 -22.34
C MET A 89 -9.81 10.63 -23.07
N THR A 90 -8.67 10.07 -23.50
CA THR A 90 -7.54 10.83 -24.05
C THR A 90 -7.88 11.67 -25.29
N PRO A 91 -8.58 11.17 -26.33
CA PRO A 91 -8.89 11.99 -27.51
C PRO A 91 -9.68 13.26 -27.18
N GLU A 92 -10.73 13.15 -26.36
CA GLU A 92 -11.52 14.31 -25.91
C GLU A 92 -10.67 15.26 -25.05
N MET A 93 -9.81 14.72 -24.19
CA MET A 93 -8.91 15.51 -23.35
C MET A 93 -7.97 16.40 -24.19
N PHE A 94 -7.32 15.82 -25.19
CA PHE A 94 -6.41 16.55 -26.08
C PHE A 94 -7.15 17.54 -26.98
N TRP A 95 -8.33 17.18 -27.49
CA TRP A 95 -9.19 18.09 -28.25
C TRP A 95 -9.68 19.27 -27.40
N SER A 96 -10.10 19.00 -26.16
CA SER A 96 -10.59 20.01 -25.22
C SER A 96 -9.53 21.07 -24.91
N VAL A 97 -8.28 20.65 -24.69
CA VAL A 97 -7.17 21.58 -24.39
C VAL A 97 -6.58 22.22 -25.65
N GLY A 98 -6.39 21.44 -26.72
CA GLY A 98 -5.65 21.86 -27.92
C GLY A 98 -6.50 22.57 -28.98
N SER A 99 -7.71 22.07 -29.25
CA SER A 99 -8.61 22.66 -30.26
C SER A 99 -9.54 23.73 -29.69
N ASN A 100 -9.73 23.78 -28.37
CA ASN A 100 -10.51 24.82 -27.71
C ASN A 100 -9.60 25.71 -26.86
N SER A 101 -9.63 25.56 -25.54
CA SER A 101 -8.79 26.32 -24.63
C SER A 101 -8.60 25.58 -23.31
N PHE A 102 -7.57 25.96 -22.56
CA PHE A 102 -7.39 25.44 -21.21
C PHE A 102 -8.59 25.76 -20.31
N GLU A 103 -9.18 26.96 -20.44
CA GLU A 103 -10.38 27.36 -19.70
C GLU A 103 -11.58 26.47 -20.02
N TYR A 104 -11.81 26.19 -21.32
CA TYR A 104 -12.84 25.25 -21.75
C TYR A 104 -12.64 23.87 -21.08
N SER A 105 -11.39 23.40 -21.00
CA SER A 105 -11.06 22.10 -20.40
C SER A 105 -11.35 21.98 -18.90
N ILE A 106 -11.46 23.11 -18.18
CA ILE A 106 -11.72 23.14 -16.73
C ILE A 106 -13.11 23.67 -16.38
N CYS A 107 -13.77 24.38 -17.29
CA CYS A 107 -15.05 25.06 -17.03
C CYS A 107 -16.25 24.54 -17.82
N THR A 108 -16.04 23.71 -18.85
CA THR A 108 -17.11 23.07 -19.62
C THR A 108 -17.10 21.56 -19.44
N ALA A 109 -18.23 20.98 -19.02
CA ALA A 109 -18.33 19.53 -18.75
C ALA A 109 -18.77 18.69 -19.96
N SER A 110 -18.33 19.03 -21.18
CA SER A 110 -18.66 18.27 -22.40
C SER A 110 -18.23 16.81 -22.37
N PHE A 111 -17.28 16.45 -21.50
CA PHE A 111 -16.82 15.08 -21.28
C PHE A 111 -17.89 14.18 -20.62
N ALA A 112 -18.99 14.73 -20.12
CA ALA A 112 -20.09 13.96 -19.53
C ALA A 112 -21.03 13.33 -20.60
N GLN A 113 -20.69 13.43 -21.89
CA GLN A 113 -21.51 12.92 -23.00
C GLN A 113 -20.80 11.82 -23.81
N GLY A 114 -21.59 10.97 -24.47
CA GLY A 114 -21.09 9.96 -25.41
C GLY A 114 -20.10 8.98 -24.77
N VAL A 115 -18.99 8.72 -25.48
CA VAL A 115 -17.95 7.78 -25.02
C VAL A 115 -17.35 8.22 -23.68
N THR A 116 -16.95 9.48 -23.55
CA THR A 116 -16.34 9.99 -22.31
C THR A 116 -17.34 10.02 -21.15
N GLY A 117 -18.61 10.27 -21.43
CA GLY A 117 -19.68 10.16 -20.44
C GLY A 117 -19.80 8.75 -19.86
N PHE A 118 -19.79 7.72 -20.71
CA PHE A 118 -19.81 6.33 -20.27
C PHE A 118 -18.62 6.00 -19.37
N TRP A 119 -17.41 6.40 -19.77
CA TRP A 119 -16.21 6.16 -18.95
C TRP A 119 -16.19 7.00 -17.67
N THR A 120 -16.85 8.15 -17.65
CA THR A 120 -17.05 8.97 -16.44
C THR A 120 -18.01 8.30 -15.46
N GLU A 121 -19.11 7.72 -15.93
CA GLU A 121 -20.00 6.91 -15.09
C GLU A 121 -19.27 5.71 -14.51
N MET A 122 -18.58 4.95 -15.37
CA MET A 122 -17.80 3.79 -14.95
C MET A 122 -16.74 4.16 -13.92
N PHE A 123 -16.08 5.32 -14.06
CA PHE A 123 -15.16 5.86 -13.07
C PHE A 123 -15.84 6.10 -11.71
N ALA A 124 -17.04 6.71 -11.72
CA ALA A 124 -17.78 6.95 -10.49
C ALA A 124 -18.16 5.64 -9.80
N MET A 125 -18.63 4.65 -10.57
CA MET A 125 -18.99 3.34 -10.05
C MET A 125 -17.78 2.53 -9.57
N SER A 126 -16.61 2.68 -10.21
CA SER A 126 -15.41 1.94 -9.83
C SER A 126 -14.96 2.17 -8.39
N LYS A 127 -15.26 3.35 -7.81
CA LYS A 127 -14.87 3.68 -6.42
C LYS A 127 -15.53 2.76 -5.39
N VAL A 128 -16.72 2.23 -5.68
CA VAL A 128 -17.35 1.21 -4.85
C VAL A 128 -16.59 -0.12 -4.96
N PHE A 129 -16.20 -0.51 -6.18
CA PHE A 129 -15.43 -1.74 -6.40
C PHE A 129 -14.05 -1.68 -5.74
N GLU A 130 -13.39 -0.51 -5.73
CA GLU A 130 -12.10 -0.30 -5.08
C GLU A 130 -12.12 -0.60 -3.56
N PHE A 131 -13.27 -0.63 -2.89
CA PHE A 131 -13.37 -1.07 -1.49
C PHE A 131 -12.89 -2.51 -1.26
N VAL A 132 -12.94 -3.36 -2.29
CA VAL A 132 -12.44 -4.73 -2.25
C VAL A 132 -10.91 -4.75 -2.00
N ASP A 133 -10.17 -3.71 -2.40
CA ASP A 133 -8.73 -3.60 -2.11
C ASP A 133 -8.45 -3.68 -0.61
N THR A 134 -9.29 -3.01 0.18
CA THR A 134 -9.13 -2.99 1.63
C THR A 134 -9.53 -4.32 2.27
N TRP A 135 -10.53 -5.00 1.72
CA TRP A 135 -10.87 -6.36 2.15
C TRP A 135 -9.73 -7.34 1.94
N PHE A 136 -9.00 -7.26 0.82
CA PHE A 136 -7.79 -8.06 0.62
C PHE A 136 -6.72 -7.78 1.69
N ILE A 137 -6.57 -6.54 2.13
CA ILE A 137 -5.62 -6.17 3.20
C ILE A 137 -6.05 -6.79 4.54
N VAL A 138 -7.32 -6.65 4.90
CA VAL A 138 -7.88 -7.17 6.16
C VAL A 138 -7.79 -8.70 6.22
N LEU A 139 -8.23 -9.40 5.17
CA LEU A 139 -8.20 -10.87 5.09
C LEU A 139 -6.78 -11.45 5.12
N ARG A 140 -5.79 -10.69 4.64
CA ARG A 140 -4.37 -11.08 4.68
C ARG A 140 -3.65 -10.66 5.97
N LYS A 141 -4.37 -10.06 6.93
CA LYS A 141 -3.81 -9.48 8.16
C LYS A 141 -2.64 -8.52 7.90
N LYS A 142 -2.75 -7.70 6.86
CA LYS A 142 -1.76 -6.66 6.59
C LYS A 142 -2.16 -5.37 7.32
N PRO A 143 -1.21 -4.54 7.76
CA PRO A 143 -1.52 -3.31 8.47
C PRO A 143 -2.30 -2.36 7.54
N LEU A 144 -3.53 -2.06 7.93
CA LEU A 144 -4.37 -1.08 7.24
C LEU A 144 -3.96 0.32 7.68
N ILE A 145 -3.38 1.09 6.76
CA ILE A 145 -2.94 2.47 7.04
C ILE A 145 -4.11 3.45 6.94
N PHE A 146 -4.08 4.50 7.78
CA PHE A 146 -5.10 5.56 7.78
C PHE A 146 -5.35 6.15 6.39
N LEU A 147 -4.27 6.48 5.67
CA LEU A 147 -4.33 7.05 4.32
C LEU A 147 -5.20 6.22 3.37
N HIS A 148 -5.16 4.89 3.45
CA HIS A 148 -5.83 4.02 2.48
C HIS A 148 -7.35 4.06 2.63
N TRP A 149 -7.87 3.75 3.82
CA TRP A 149 -9.32 3.72 4.03
C TRP A 149 -9.92 5.14 4.03
N TYR A 150 -9.19 6.15 4.54
CA TYR A 150 -9.61 7.55 4.47
C TYR A 150 -9.77 8.00 3.02
N HIS A 151 -8.78 7.69 2.17
CA HIS A 151 -8.84 7.96 0.74
C HIS A 151 -10.06 7.30 0.10
N HIS A 152 -10.23 5.97 0.24
CA HIS A 152 -11.33 5.26 -0.41
C HIS A 152 -12.73 5.81 -0.04
N VAL A 153 -12.95 6.15 1.23
CA VAL A 153 -14.21 6.77 1.67
C VAL A 153 -14.41 8.14 1.03
N THR A 154 -13.40 9.00 1.13
CA THR A 154 -13.53 10.39 0.68
C THR A 154 -13.62 10.51 -0.84
N VAL A 155 -12.88 9.69 -1.62
CA VAL A 155 -13.01 9.68 -3.09
C VAL A 155 -14.36 9.14 -3.56
N LEU A 156 -14.96 8.16 -2.87
CA LEU A 156 -16.29 7.66 -3.25
C LEU A 156 -17.33 8.79 -3.12
N VAL A 157 -17.40 9.41 -1.94
CA VAL A 157 -18.36 10.49 -1.66
C VAL A 157 -18.12 11.67 -2.61
N TYR A 158 -16.86 12.08 -2.79
CA TYR A 158 -16.53 13.19 -3.69
C TYR A 158 -16.89 12.91 -5.14
N THR A 159 -16.55 11.73 -5.65
CA THR A 159 -16.77 11.40 -7.07
C THR A 159 -18.25 11.35 -7.40
N TRP A 160 -19.08 10.75 -6.54
CA TRP A 160 -20.53 10.70 -6.75
C TRP A 160 -21.16 12.09 -6.65
N HIS A 161 -20.72 12.89 -5.68
CA HIS A 161 -21.13 14.29 -5.55
C HIS A 161 -20.69 15.16 -6.75
N ALA A 162 -19.51 14.92 -7.32
CA ALA A 162 -19.02 15.65 -8.48
C ALA A 162 -19.70 15.23 -9.79
N TYR A 163 -20.03 13.94 -9.92
CA TYR A 163 -20.71 13.38 -11.08
C TYR A 163 -22.14 13.93 -11.19
N LYS A 164 -22.93 13.96 -10.10
CA LYS A 164 -24.30 14.53 -10.13
C LYS A 164 -24.38 15.98 -10.65
N ASP A 165 -23.32 16.75 -10.43
CA ASP A 165 -23.25 18.17 -10.77
C ASP A 165 -22.62 18.42 -12.15
N HIS A 166 -22.10 17.38 -12.80
CA HIS A 166 -21.19 17.48 -13.95
C HIS A 166 -20.11 18.53 -13.71
N THR A 167 -19.31 18.32 -12.66
CA THR A 167 -18.19 19.23 -12.34
C THR A 167 -17.17 19.23 -13.48
N ALA A 168 -17.00 20.36 -14.17
CA ALA A 168 -16.17 20.46 -15.37
C ALA A 168 -14.70 20.11 -15.12
N SER A 169 -14.12 20.55 -14.00
CA SER A 169 -12.75 20.19 -13.61
C SER A 169 -12.56 18.68 -13.41
N GLY A 170 -13.66 17.93 -13.25
CA GLY A 170 -13.69 16.48 -13.16
C GLY A 170 -13.01 15.79 -14.35
N ARG A 171 -13.04 16.39 -15.55
CA ARG A 171 -12.33 15.89 -16.75
C ARG A 171 -10.87 15.55 -16.43
N TRP A 172 -10.14 16.52 -15.88
CA TRP A 172 -8.73 16.39 -15.55
C TRP A 172 -8.52 15.39 -14.41
N PHE A 173 -9.35 15.45 -13.36
CA PHE A 173 -9.22 14.57 -12.21
C PHE A 173 -9.39 13.09 -12.60
N ILE A 174 -10.39 12.80 -13.45
CA ILE A 174 -10.67 11.45 -13.96
C ILE A 174 -9.54 10.98 -14.86
N TRP A 175 -9.13 11.79 -15.83
CA TRP A 175 -8.08 11.42 -16.79
C TRP A 175 -6.75 11.12 -16.08
N MET A 176 -6.31 11.99 -15.15
CA MET A 176 -5.10 11.75 -14.37
C MET A 176 -5.24 10.53 -13.45
N ASN A 177 -6.39 10.37 -12.76
CA ASN A 177 -6.60 9.23 -11.86
C ASN A 177 -6.55 7.91 -12.63
N TYR A 178 -7.20 7.81 -13.79
CA TYR A 178 -7.11 6.63 -14.64
C TYR A 178 -5.68 6.30 -15.05
N GLY A 179 -4.90 7.30 -15.48
CA GLY A 179 -3.50 7.09 -15.83
C GLY A 179 -2.66 6.58 -14.65
N VAL A 180 -2.77 7.23 -13.49
CA VAL A 180 -2.02 6.84 -12.29
C VAL A 180 -2.49 5.48 -11.74
N HIS A 181 -3.79 5.20 -11.74
CA HIS A 181 -4.35 3.92 -11.30
C HIS A 181 -3.94 2.78 -12.24
N ALA A 182 -3.91 2.99 -13.55
CA ALA A 182 -3.41 1.98 -14.49
C ALA A 182 -1.98 1.55 -14.14
N LEU A 183 -1.10 2.51 -13.83
CA LEU A 183 0.28 2.24 -13.42
C LEU A 183 0.37 1.60 -12.02
N MET A 184 -0.38 2.12 -11.05
CA MET A 184 -0.38 1.63 -9.67
C MET A 184 -0.88 0.18 -9.59
N TYR A 185 -2.02 -0.14 -10.23
CA TYR A 185 -2.57 -1.48 -10.23
C TYR A 185 -1.72 -2.45 -11.04
N SER A 186 -1.10 -2.01 -12.14
CA SER A 186 -0.10 -2.82 -12.85
C SER A 186 1.09 -3.17 -11.94
N TYR A 187 1.58 -2.20 -11.16
CA TYR A 187 2.61 -2.45 -10.16
C TYR A 187 2.16 -3.46 -9.10
N TYR A 188 0.95 -3.33 -8.56
CA TYR A 188 0.42 -4.28 -7.57
C TYR A 188 0.17 -5.67 -8.12
N ALA A 189 -0.28 -5.80 -9.37
CA ALA A 189 -0.40 -7.07 -10.06
C ALA A 189 0.97 -7.76 -10.16
N LEU A 190 2.01 -7.06 -10.63
CA LEU A 190 3.37 -7.62 -10.70
C LEU A 190 3.88 -8.07 -9.31
N ARG A 191 3.57 -7.29 -8.26
CA ARG A 191 3.93 -7.66 -6.88
C ARG A 191 3.15 -8.86 -6.37
N ALA A 192 1.87 -9.01 -6.73
CA ALA A 192 1.04 -10.16 -6.38
C ALA A 192 1.49 -11.44 -7.10
N ALA A 193 1.99 -11.32 -8.33
CA ALA A 193 2.65 -12.41 -9.08
C ALA A 193 4.09 -12.72 -8.57
N GLN A 194 4.47 -12.19 -7.40
CA GLN A 194 5.76 -12.41 -6.74
C GLN A 194 7.00 -11.94 -7.53
N PHE A 195 6.82 -11.08 -8.55
CA PHE A 195 7.95 -10.48 -9.24
C PHE A 195 8.68 -9.45 -8.35
N ARG A 196 10.02 -9.46 -8.42
CA ARG A 196 10.86 -8.46 -7.77
C ARG A 196 10.88 -7.19 -8.60
N VAL A 197 9.96 -6.29 -8.30
CA VAL A 197 9.90 -4.98 -8.94
C VAL A 197 10.96 -4.03 -8.33
N PRO A 198 11.79 -3.35 -9.15
CA PRO A 198 12.76 -2.37 -8.66
C PRO A 198 12.13 -1.26 -7.82
N ARG A 199 12.89 -0.79 -6.81
CA ARG A 199 12.49 0.34 -5.94
C ARG A 199 12.14 1.60 -6.74
N LEU A 200 12.85 1.84 -7.85
CA LEU A 200 12.63 2.99 -8.71
C LEU A 200 11.19 3.06 -9.22
N ILE A 201 10.60 1.92 -9.64
CA ILE A 201 9.22 1.88 -10.13
C ILE A 201 8.23 2.24 -9.02
N ALA A 202 8.42 1.68 -7.81
CA ALA A 202 7.58 2.02 -6.66
C ALA A 202 7.65 3.51 -6.31
N MET A 203 8.85 4.10 -6.39
CA MET A 203 9.07 5.53 -6.17
C MET A 203 8.39 6.37 -7.25
N THR A 204 8.52 5.98 -8.53
CA THR A 204 7.85 6.66 -9.66
C THR A 204 6.34 6.68 -9.48
N VAL A 205 5.72 5.57 -9.07
CA VAL A 205 4.27 5.53 -8.80
C VAL A 205 3.90 6.54 -7.71
N THR A 206 4.66 6.61 -6.61
CA THR A 206 4.39 7.58 -5.54
C THR A 206 4.58 9.03 -6.00
N VAL A 207 5.60 9.31 -6.82
CA VAL A 207 5.84 10.64 -7.39
C VAL A 207 4.70 11.06 -8.31
N LEU A 208 4.20 10.15 -9.15
CA LEU A 208 3.06 10.42 -10.01
C LEU A 208 1.77 10.70 -9.22
N GLN A 209 1.54 10.00 -8.10
CA GLN A 209 0.42 10.28 -7.19
C GLN A 209 0.53 11.67 -6.55
N ILE A 210 1.73 12.08 -6.12
CA ILE A 210 1.96 13.44 -5.58
C ILE A 210 1.76 14.49 -6.68
N ALA A 211 2.29 14.26 -7.88
CA ALA A 211 2.11 15.15 -9.02
C ALA A 211 0.63 15.33 -9.39
N GLN A 212 -0.18 14.26 -9.33
CA GLN A 212 -1.63 14.34 -9.51
C GLN A 212 -2.28 15.28 -8.48
N MET A 213 -1.85 15.25 -7.22
CA MET A 213 -2.41 16.14 -6.19
C MET A 213 -2.03 17.61 -6.44
N VAL A 214 -0.77 17.86 -6.82
CA VAL A 214 -0.30 19.21 -7.16
C VAL A 214 -1.06 19.78 -8.36
N MET A 215 -1.22 18.98 -9.43
CA MET A 215 -2.00 19.38 -10.59
C MET A 215 -3.47 19.61 -10.23
N GLY A 216 -4.02 18.82 -9.32
CA GLY A 216 -5.40 19.00 -8.87
C GLY A 216 -5.62 20.31 -8.11
N VAL A 217 -4.70 20.67 -7.21
CA VAL A 217 -4.71 21.98 -6.52
C VAL A 217 -4.55 23.13 -7.51
N TYR A 218 -3.67 22.98 -8.51
CA TYR A 218 -3.49 23.98 -9.56
C TYR A 218 -4.78 24.21 -10.38
N ILE A 219 -5.45 23.13 -10.80
CA ILE A 219 -6.73 23.24 -11.54
C ILE A 219 -7.79 23.90 -10.67
N GLY A 220 -7.92 23.50 -9.40
CA GLY A 220 -8.84 24.13 -8.47
C GLY A 220 -8.57 25.63 -8.33
N TYR A 221 -7.31 26.04 -8.21
CA TYR A 221 -6.89 27.45 -8.14
C TYR A 221 -7.29 28.22 -9.40
N ARG A 222 -7.10 27.62 -10.58
CA ARG A 222 -7.51 28.24 -11.85
C ARG A 222 -9.03 28.44 -11.92
N VAL A 223 -9.82 27.45 -11.51
CA VAL A 223 -11.28 27.57 -11.44
C VAL A 223 -11.69 28.65 -10.44
N PHE A 224 -11.06 28.71 -9.27
CA PHE A 224 -11.32 29.74 -8.26
C PHE A 224 -11.07 31.15 -8.79
N ASN A 225 -9.96 31.36 -9.51
CA ASN A 225 -9.63 32.65 -10.11
C ASN A 225 -10.65 33.08 -11.17
N ILE A 226 -11.06 32.18 -12.05
CA ILE A 226 -12.07 32.43 -13.10
C ILE A 226 -13.39 32.87 -12.45
N LYS A 227 -13.84 32.12 -11.44
CA LYS A 227 -15.09 32.45 -10.72
C LYS A 227 -15.00 33.76 -9.95
N SER A 228 -13.84 34.06 -9.37
CA SER A 228 -13.59 35.31 -8.65
C SER A 228 -13.52 36.52 -9.58
N ALA A 229 -13.17 36.33 -10.86
CA ALA A 229 -13.25 37.33 -11.91
C ALA A 229 -14.69 37.55 -12.45
N GLY A 230 -15.69 36.85 -11.90
CA GLY A 230 -17.09 36.96 -12.30
C GLY A 230 -17.48 36.11 -13.52
N GLN A 231 -16.58 35.26 -14.02
CA GLN A 231 -16.88 34.37 -15.14
C GLN A 231 -17.61 33.10 -14.66
N SER A 232 -18.56 32.63 -15.46
CA SER A 232 -19.29 31.39 -15.16
C SER A 232 -18.44 30.17 -15.49
N CYS A 233 -18.28 29.27 -14.52
CA CYS A 233 -17.61 27.99 -14.67
C CYS A 233 -18.50 26.89 -14.12
N GLN A 234 -18.61 25.76 -14.82
CA GLN A 234 -19.54 24.68 -14.46
C GLN A 234 -18.99 23.82 -13.30
N GLN A 235 -18.94 24.44 -12.14
CA GLN A 235 -18.54 23.85 -10.87
C GLN A 235 -19.17 24.66 -9.76
N THR A 236 -19.89 24.03 -8.83
CA THR A 236 -20.50 24.73 -7.69
C THR A 236 -19.42 25.20 -6.72
N ASN A 237 -19.68 26.28 -5.95
CA ASN A 237 -18.73 26.73 -4.92
C ASN A 237 -18.50 25.65 -3.86
N GLU A 238 -19.56 24.95 -3.47
CA GLU A 238 -19.51 23.82 -2.55
C GLU A 238 -18.58 22.72 -3.06
N ASN A 239 -18.75 22.28 -4.32
CA ASN A 239 -17.87 21.26 -4.90
C ASN A 239 -16.43 21.74 -4.98
N LEU A 240 -16.20 23.01 -5.33
CA LEU A 240 -14.86 23.61 -5.39
C LEU A 240 -14.16 23.57 -4.03
N TYR A 241 -14.82 24.03 -2.96
CA TYR A 241 -14.25 23.98 -1.61
C TYR A 241 -13.99 22.54 -1.16
N PHE A 242 -14.92 21.62 -1.44
CA PHE A 242 -14.75 20.22 -1.10
C PHE A 242 -13.57 19.57 -1.85
N SER A 243 -13.42 19.90 -3.14
CA SER A 243 -12.30 19.48 -3.98
C SER A 243 -10.96 19.95 -3.40
N PHE A 244 -10.85 21.25 -3.09
CA PHE A 244 -9.63 21.80 -2.49
C PHE A 244 -9.27 21.13 -1.17
N LEU A 245 -10.25 20.94 -0.28
CA LEU A 245 -10.05 20.31 1.02
C LEU A 245 -9.48 18.89 0.88
N ILE A 246 -10.05 18.08 -0.01
CA ILE A 246 -9.63 16.70 -0.26
C ILE A 246 -8.24 16.66 -0.89
N TYR A 247 -8.00 17.42 -1.95
CA TYR A 247 -6.72 17.41 -2.65
C TYR A 247 -5.58 17.94 -1.77
N PHE A 248 -5.83 18.97 -0.97
CA PHE A 248 -4.87 19.48 0.00
C PHE A 248 -4.58 18.48 1.11
N SER A 249 -5.61 17.81 1.66
CA SER A 249 -5.39 16.78 2.67
C SER A 249 -4.54 15.64 2.09
N TYR A 250 -4.85 15.12 0.90
CA TYR A 250 -4.08 14.07 0.25
C TYR A 250 -2.64 14.50 -0.02
N PHE A 251 -2.41 15.72 -0.50
CA PHE A 251 -1.05 16.23 -0.70
C PHE A 251 -0.22 16.13 0.59
N CYS A 252 -0.76 16.59 1.71
CA CYS A 252 -0.09 16.50 3.02
C CYS A 252 0.16 15.04 3.45
N LEU A 253 -0.83 14.15 3.32
CA LEU A 253 -0.68 12.75 3.70
C LEU A 253 0.33 12.00 2.82
N PHE A 254 0.34 12.24 1.49
CA PHE A 254 1.28 11.61 0.58
C PHE A 254 2.70 12.12 0.76
N CYS A 255 2.88 13.43 1.03
CA CYS A 255 4.19 13.98 1.40
C CYS A 255 4.72 13.34 2.69
N HIS A 256 3.86 13.22 3.71
CA HIS A 256 4.22 12.55 4.95
C HIS A 256 4.56 11.05 4.73
N PHE A 257 3.77 10.35 3.91
CA PHE A 257 4.06 8.96 3.52
C PHE A 257 5.40 8.84 2.80
N PHE A 258 5.67 9.71 1.81
CA PHE A 258 6.91 9.71 1.04
C PHE A 258 8.13 9.96 1.92
N TYR A 259 8.04 10.96 2.81
CA TYR A 259 9.08 11.24 3.80
C TYR A 259 9.34 10.02 4.69
N LYS A 260 8.27 9.43 5.25
CA LYS A 260 8.37 8.27 6.13
C LYS A 260 8.84 7.01 5.40
N ALA A 261 8.57 6.84 4.10
CA ALA A 261 8.90 5.62 3.36
C ALA A 261 10.27 5.66 2.65
N TYR A 262 10.72 6.85 2.21
CA TYR A 262 11.89 6.97 1.34
C TYR A 262 13.01 7.86 1.89
N LEU A 263 12.69 8.93 2.62
CA LEU A 263 13.68 9.94 3.05
C LEU A 263 14.16 9.74 4.49
N ARG A 264 13.33 9.20 5.39
CA ARG A 264 13.71 9.01 6.80
C ARG A 264 14.92 8.06 6.92
N PRO A 265 16.03 8.46 7.58
CA PRO A 265 17.29 7.69 7.66
C PRO A 265 17.23 6.34 8.39
N ASN A 266 16.07 5.93 8.92
CA ASN A 266 15.89 4.68 9.66
C ASN A 266 14.93 3.70 8.96
N ASN A 267 14.80 3.81 7.64
CA ASN A 267 13.84 3.02 6.87
C ASN A 267 14.28 1.60 6.58
N ARG A 268 13.28 0.70 6.52
CA ARG A 268 13.35 -0.74 6.20
C ARG A 268 14.15 -1.09 4.93
N TYR A 269 14.41 -0.11 4.06
CA TYR A 269 15.12 -0.25 2.78
C TYR A 269 16.53 0.39 2.75
N ALA A 270 16.87 1.29 3.68
CA ALA A 270 18.24 1.81 3.79
C ALA A 270 19.20 0.76 4.35
N LYS A 271 18.67 -0.24 5.07
CA LYS A 271 19.45 -1.28 5.75
C LYS A 271 20.02 -2.38 4.86
N LYS A 272 19.78 -2.37 3.54
CA LYS A 272 20.24 -3.44 2.61
C LYS A 272 21.49 -3.12 1.78
N VAL A 273 22.10 -1.94 1.95
CA VAL A 273 23.31 -1.57 1.18
C VAL A 273 24.60 -1.68 2.01
N GLY A 274 24.54 -2.11 3.27
CA GLY A 274 25.73 -2.26 4.11
C GLY A 274 25.64 -3.39 5.13
N GLN A 275 25.75 -4.64 4.68
CA GLN A 275 26.28 -5.77 5.46
C GLN A 275 26.36 -7.01 4.57
N ASN A 276 27.47 -7.14 3.84
CA ASN A 276 28.05 -8.46 3.58
C ASN A 276 28.90 -8.78 4.80
N GLY A 277 28.52 -9.78 5.57
CA GLY A 277 29.20 -10.18 6.80
C GLY A 277 28.27 -10.96 7.72
N ASP A 278 28.07 -12.22 7.38
CA ASP A 278 27.76 -13.40 8.19
C ASP A 278 26.77 -13.38 9.39
N VAL A 279 25.99 -14.47 9.39
CA VAL A 279 25.32 -15.22 10.48
C VAL A 279 23.84 -14.95 10.78
N LYS A 280 23.11 -16.09 10.73
CA LYS A 280 21.71 -16.36 11.10
C LYS A 280 21.42 -16.03 12.57
N GLN A 281 20.20 -15.60 12.91
CA GLN A 281 19.19 -16.39 13.66
C GLN A 281 17.96 -15.51 13.95
N GLY A 282 16.77 -16.10 13.85
CA GLY A 282 15.50 -15.40 14.01
C GLY A 282 15.16 -15.05 15.46
N ASN A 283 14.30 -14.05 15.61
CA ASN A 283 13.09 -14.13 16.43
C ASN A 283 12.25 -12.87 16.19
N GLY A 284 10.94 -13.05 16.08
CA GLY A 284 9.99 -11.96 15.98
C GLY A 284 9.86 -11.21 17.29
N ALA A 285 9.63 -9.89 17.21
CA ALA A 285 8.95 -9.13 18.26
C ALA A 285 8.53 -7.73 17.73
N LEU A 286 7.23 -7.50 17.80
CA LEU A 286 6.55 -6.32 18.37
C LEU A 286 6.98 -4.91 17.91
N ASN A 287 6.15 -4.31 17.05
CA ASN A 287 6.01 -2.84 17.02
C ASN A 287 5.11 -2.42 18.20
N LYS A 288 5.68 -1.70 19.16
CA LYS A 288 4.94 -0.84 20.08
C LYS A 288 4.92 0.58 19.52
N GLU A 289 3.75 1.17 19.36
CA GLU A 289 3.59 2.62 19.30
C GLU A 289 2.98 3.09 20.64
N HIS A 290 3.67 4.07 21.24
CA HIS A 290 3.24 5.13 22.15
C HIS A 290 2.11 4.83 23.17
N GLY A 291 2.55 4.54 24.40
CA GLY A 291 1.97 5.09 25.62
C GLY A 291 3.12 5.74 26.40
N GLU A 292 2.88 6.91 26.97
CA GLU A 292 3.80 7.70 27.80
C GLU A 292 4.59 6.81 28.77
N ASP A 293 5.89 7.05 28.95
CA ASP A 293 6.45 6.91 30.29
C ASP A 293 7.78 7.61 30.52
N LYS A 294 7.85 8.12 31.74
CA LYS A 294 8.89 8.89 32.39
C LYS A 294 10.21 8.12 32.44
N ALA A 295 11.30 8.87 32.29
CA ALA A 295 12.65 8.37 32.43
C ALA A 295 12.91 7.83 33.85
N ASN A 296 13.50 6.64 33.95
CA ASN A 296 14.43 6.33 35.03
C ASN A 296 15.39 5.18 34.67
N ASN A 297 16.67 5.45 34.95
CA ASN A 297 17.84 4.58 35.09
C ASN A 297 18.30 3.75 33.87
N GLY A 298 19.16 4.39 33.08
CA GLY A 298 20.02 3.72 32.10
C GLY A 298 21.17 2.95 32.76
N VAL A 299 21.43 1.75 32.26
CA VAL A 299 22.69 1.02 32.45
C VAL A 299 23.55 1.27 31.21
N LEU A 300 24.62 2.05 31.34
CA LEU A 300 25.63 2.24 30.30
C LEU A 300 26.63 1.07 30.34
N LYS A 301 26.79 0.36 29.22
CA LYS A 301 27.93 -0.53 28.98
C LYS A 301 29.06 0.31 28.36
N ALA A 302 30.19 0.39 29.05
CA ALA A 302 31.41 1.02 28.52
C ALA A 302 32.22 0.03 27.66
N GLN A 303 32.64 0.46 26.47
CA GLN A 303 33.74 -0.13 25.70
C GLN A 303 35.01 0.68 25.98
N ASN A 304 36.12 -0.03 26.25
CA ASN A 304 37.52 0.40 26.23
C ASN A 304 37.92 1.63 27.08
N GLY A 305 38.69 1.39 28.14
CA GLY A 305 39.63 2.38 28.71
C GLY A 305 39.61 2.51 30.24
N THR A 306 40.75 2.23 30.87
CA THR A 306 41.03 2.35 32.31
C THR A 306 41.22 3.82 32.72
N LYS A 307 40.51 4.31 33.75
CA LYS A 307 40.96 5.40 34.66
C LYS A 307 40.39 5.19 36.07
N LYS A 308 41.22 5.46 37.09
CA LYS A 308 41.01 5.27 38.54
C LYS A 308 40.82 6.62 39.27
N PHE A 309 40.36 6.52 40.54
CA PHE A 309 40.33 7.49 41.67
C PHE A 309 39.15 8.49 41.73
N GLN A 310 38.54 8.88 42.88
CA GLN A 310 38.61 8.53 44.32
C GLN A 310 37.35 9.12 45.05
N ASN A 311 37.03 8.57 46.24
CA ASN A 311 36.29 9.14 47.40
C ASN A 311 34.76 8.90 47.62
N GLY A 312 34.48 8.31 48.80
CA GLY A 312 33.27 8.43 49.65
C GLY A 312 32.17 7.38 49.42
N THR A 313 31.64 6.60 50.37
CA THR A 313 31.72 6.60 51.84
C THR A 313 31.28 5.20 52.32
N THR A 314 31.96 4.65 53.33
CA THR A 314 31.71 3.34 53.92
C THR A 314 30.48 3.35 54.85
N LYS A 315 29.64 2.31 54.79
CA LYS A 315 28.91 1.79 55.96
C LYS A 315 28.84 0.26 55.86
N LEU A 316 29.55 -0.40 56.78
CA LEU A 316 29.47 -1.84 57.06
C LEU A 316 28.81 -2.00 58.43
N GLN A 317 27.89 -2.95 58.55
CA GLN A 317 27.54 -3.56 59.83
C GLN A 317 27.10 -5.02 59.58
N ASN A 318 27.91 -5.94 60.16
CA ASN A 318 27.67 -7.34 60.57
C ASN A 318 26.94 -8.30 59.60
N GLY A 319 27.44 -9.48 59.23
CA GLY A 319 28.64 -10.23 59.60
C GLY A 319 28.44 -11.70 59.22
N SER A 320 29.42 -12.30 58.52
CA SER A 320 29.94 -13.69 58.64
C SER A 320 30.54 -14.14 57.31
N ILE A 321 31.85 -14.37 57.32
CA ILE A 321 32.68 -14.85 56.22
C ILE A 321 32.87 -16.37 56.39
N THR A 322 32.82 -17.10 55.28
CA THR A 322 33.65 -18.30 55.08
C THR A 322 34.15 -18.34 53.64
N GLN A 323 35.44 -18.05 53.46
CA GLN A 323 36.26 -18.48 52.33
C GLN A 323 37.45 -19.25 52.90
N ASN A 324 37.75 -20.40 52.31
CA ASN A 324 39.04 -21.12 52.33
C ASN A 324 38.95 -22.10 51.15
N GLY A 325 39.94 -22.30 50.28
CA GLY A 325 41.31 -21.81 50.19
C GLY A 325 42.01 -22.60 49.09
N THR A 326 42.93 -21.95 48.37
CA THR A 326 43.81 -22.55 47.36
C THR A 326 45.03 -23.19 48.03
N LYS A 327 45.45 -24.39 47.62
CA LYS A 327 46.79 -25.04 47.75
C LYS A 327 46.76 -26.27 46.81
N GLY A 328 47.74 -26.66 46.01
CA GLY A 328 49.20 -26.45 46.03
C GLY A 328 49.91 -27.81 46.18
N LEU A 329 50.44 -28.34 45.07
CA LEU A 329 51.61 -29.24 44.89
C LEU A 329 51.79 -30.58 45.66
N ASN A 330 52.21 -31.60 44.88
CA ASN A 330 53.22 -32.65 45.14
C ASN A 330 52.89 -34.01 45.85
N THR A 331 53.06 -35.10 45.06
CA THR A 331 54.11 -36.16 45.23
C THR A 331 53.88 -37.39 46.16
N ILE A 332 53.75 -38.57 45.51
CA ILE A 332 54.43 -39.88 45.75
C ILE A 332 53.94 -40.94 46.79
N LEU A 333 54.00 -42.21 46.30
CA LEU A 333 54.22 -43.57 46.90
C LEU A 333 53.02 -44.52 47.19
N ASN A 334 53.02 -45.64 46.43
CA ASN A 334 52.91 -47.09 46.75
C ASN A 334 52.09 -47.53 47.99
N ASP A 335 51.37 -48.67 48.02
CA ASP A 335 51.75 -50.00 47.51
C ASP A 335 50.60 -51.03 47.65
N GLN A 336 50.74 -52.15 46.92
CA GLN A 336 50.29 -53.53 47.21
C GLN A 336 49.01 -54.17 46.59
N HIS A 337 49.29 -55.34 46.00
CA HIS A 337 48.48 -56.56 45.75
C HIS A 337 47.83 -56.81 44.36
N GLU A 338 48.59 -57.55 43.54
CA GLU A 338 48.21 -58.50 42.47
C GLU A 338 47.73 -59.87 43.08
N PRO A 339 47.33 -60.96 42.34
CA PRO A 339 47.45 -61.23 40.88
C PRO A 339 46.32 -62.04 40.17
N LEU A 340 46.57 -62.34 38.88
CA LEU A 340 46.05 -63.43 38.00
C LEU A 340 44.69 -63.20 37.28
N GLY A 341 44.50 -63.41 35.96
CA GLY A 341 45.38 -63.86 34.87
C GLY A 341 44.59 -64.20 33.57
N GLN A 342 45.17 -63.80 32.43
CA GLN A 342 45.27 -64.48 31.11
C GLN A 342 44.11 -64.59 30.07
N ASN A 343 44.48 -64.13 28.85
CA ASN A 343 44.31 -64.71 27.48
C ASN A 343 42.91 -64.71 26.82
N GLY A 344 42.69 -64.47 25.52
CA GLY A 344 43.52 -64.19 24.34
C GLY A 344 42.66 -64.28 23.05
N ILE A 345 43.01 -63.45 22.04
CA ILE A 345 43.01 -63.67 20.56
C ILE A 345 41.91 -64.54 19.89
N HIS A 346 41.19 -64.02 18.87
CA HIS A 346 41.04 -64.66 17.54
C HIS A 346 40.43 -63.76 16.44
N GLN A 347 40.90 -64.02 15.21
CA GLN A 347 40.67 -63.30 13.93
C GLN A 347 39.49 -63.84 13.08
N ASN A 348 39.15 -63.05 12.04
CA ASN A 348 38.70 -63.40 10.68
C ASN A 348 37.21 -63.72 10.39
N GLY A 349 36.71 -63.18 9.27
CA GLY A 349 35.53 -63.71 8.58
C GLY A 349 34.78 -62.75 7.64
N THR A 350 35.31 -62.58 6.43
CA THR A 350 34.71 -61.94 5.23
C THR A 350 33.38 -62.61 4.79
N ILE A 351 32.45 -61.89 4.15
CA ILE A 351 31.82 -62.24 2.83
C ILE A 351 30.89 -61.12 2.32
N LYS A 352 31.02 -60.90 1.01
CA LYS A 352 30.35 -59.98 0.08
C LYS A 352 28.86 -60.32 -0.16
N ASN A 353 28.04 -59.33 -0.58
CA ASN A 353 27.50 -59.31 -1.95
C ASN A 353 26.77 -58.02 -2.36
N GLN A 354 26.93 -57.71 -3.64
CA GLN A 354 26.45 -56.54 -4.41
C GLN A 354 24.99 -56.67 -4.89
N LYS A 355 24.34 -55.49 -5.07
CA LYS A 355 23.39 -54.98 -6.13
C LYS A 355 22.75 -55.97 -7.14
N PRO A 356 21.60 -55.69 -7.84
CA PRO A 356 21.14 -54.37 -8.31
C PRO A 356 19.61 -54.08 -8.46
N ASN A 357 19.29 -52.78 -8.52
CA ASN A 357 18.38 -52.05 -9.44
C ASN A 357 17.28 -52.80 -10.25
N ARG A 358 16.01 -52.37 -10.13
CA ARG A 358 15.05 -52.36 -11.26
C ARG A 358 13.97 -51.27 -11.11
N ARG A 359 13.76 -50.56 -12.22
CA ARG A 359 12.72 -49.56 -12.52
C ARG A 359 11.33 -50.20 -12.60
N ARG A 360 10.28 -49.37 -12.43
CA ARG A 360 9.31 -48.91 -13.47
C ARG A 360 7.81 -49.07 -13.08
N VAL A 361 7.02 -48.05 -13.48
CA VAL A 361 5.56 -48.02 -13.76
C VAL A 361 4.63 -47.90 -12.53
N ALA A 362 3.44 -47.29 -12.55
CA ALA A 362 2.84 -46.08 -13.11
C ALA A 362 1.37 -46.03 -12.61
N LYS A 363 0.82 -44.81 -12.47
CA LYS A 363 -0.61 -44.42 -12.69
C LYS A 363 -1.72 -44.91 -11.74
N ILE A 364 -2.83 -44.15 -11.83
CA ILE A 364 -4.16 -44.25 -11.18
C ILE A 364 -4.18 -43.43 -9.87
N GLU A 365 -4.94 -42.35 -9.71
CA GLU A 365 -6.25 -41.95 -10.25
C GLU A 365 -6.38 -40.41 -10.32
#